data_AF-A0A2D7A5L3-F1
#
_entry.id   AF-A0A2D7A5L3-F1
#
_cell.length_a   1.000
_cell.length_b   1.000
_cell.length_c   1.000
_cell.angle_alpha   90.00
_cell.angle_beta   90.00
_cell.angle_gamma   90.00
#
_symmetry.space_group_name_H-M   'P 1'
#
loop_
_entity.id
_entity.type
_entity.pdbx_description
1 polymer ?
#
loop_
_entity_poly.entity_id
_entity_poly.type
_entity_poly.pdbx_seq_one_letter_code
_entity_poly.pdbx_strand_id
1 'polypeptide(L)'
;MKGSEVEVNFIDAVYRKAVRVTGLAQFIVKSDANPELLSLFFSGWPNLTSILCGFVKIHISEARLIVSPAYDRGATAEELRGKNLRELNAL
;
A
#
# COMPACT_ATOMS: atom_id res chain seq x y z
N MET A 1 14.34 17.41 -8.45
CA MET A 1 13.22 16.75 -9.16
C MET A 1 11.92 17.44 -8.76
N LYS A 2 11.04 17.76 -9.72
CA LYS A 2 9.71 18.30 -9.43
C LYS A 2 8.76 17.12 -9.20
N GLY A 3 8.06 17.09 -8.07
CA GLY A 3 7.14 16.03 -7.67
C GLY A 3 6.32 16.49 -6.46
N SER A 4 5.24 15.79 -6.15
CA SER A 4 4.41 16.10 -4.99
C SER A 4 4.82 15.22 -3.82
N GLU A 5 4.89 15.78 -2.62
CA GLU A 5 5.08 15.00 -1.39
C GLU A 5 3.84 14.14 -1.14
N VAL A 6 4.05 12.86 -0.87
CA VAL A 6 2.97 11.89 -0.61
C VAL A 6 3.34 10.94 0.53
N GLU A 7 2.31 10.41 1.17
CA GLU A 7 2.41 9.27 2.08
C GLU A 7 1.48 8.14 1.61
N VAL A 8 1.97 6.90 1.59
CA VAL A 8 1.20 5.69 1.30
C VAL A 8 1.25 4.77 2.51
N ASN A 9 0.09 4.34 2.99
CA ASN A 9 -0.03 3.46 4.15
C ASN A 9 -0.51 2.07 3.71
N PHE A 10 0.33 1.07 3.95
CA PHE A 10 -0.03 -0.34 3.80
C PHE A 10 -0.52 -0.86 5.14
N ILE A 11 -1.82 -1.13 5.26
CA ILE A 11 -2.47 -1.42 6.53
C ILE A 11 -2.80 -2.90 6.61
N ASP A 12 -2.36 -3.53 7.70
CA ASP A 12 -2.83 -4.84 8.13
C ASP A 12 -3.79 -4.64 9.30
N ALA A 13 -5.09 -4.65 9.00
CA ALA A 13 -6.14 -4.47 10.00
C ALA A 13 -6.22 -5.65 10.98
N VAL A 14 -5.82 -6.85 10.55
CA VAL A 14 -5.90 -8.08 11.34
C VAL A 14 -4.85 -8.06 12.45
N TYR A 15 -3.61 -7.72 12.10
CA TYR A 15 -2.54 -7.60 13.08
C TYR A 15 -2.43 -6.19 13.68
N ARG A 16 -3.23 -5.22 13.21
CA ARG A 16 -3.16 -3.80 13.65
C ARG A 16 -1.75 -3.23 13.53
N LYS A 17 -1.10 -3.51 12.40
CA LYS A 17 0.19 -2.95 12.01
C LYS A 17 0.01 -2.24 10.68
N ALA A 18 0.89 -1.28 10.41
CA ALA A 18 0.97 -0.66 9.10
C ALA A 18 2.41 -0.31 8.77
N VAL A 19 2.70 -0.15 7.49
CA VAL A 19 3.91 0.54 7.04
C VAL A 19 3.48 1.83 6.36
N ARG A 20 4.02 2.95 6.84
CA ARG A 20 3.90 4.24 6.18
C ARG A 20 5.15 4.49 5.35
N VAL A 21 4.94 4.76 4.06
CA VAL A 21 5.98 5.09 3.10
C VAL A 21 5.78 6.54 2.68
N THR A 22 6.79 7.39 2.87
CA THR A 22 6.76 8.79 2.44
C THR A 22 7.71 9.00 1.27
N GLY A 23 7.42 9.96 0.41
CA GLY A 23 8.30 10.25 -0.72
C GLY A 23 7.79 11.31 -1.68
N LEU A 24 8.48 11.43 -2.80
CA LEU A 24 8.10 12.33 -3.90
C LEU A 24 7.46 11.53 -5.03
N ALA A 25 6.19 11.84 -5.32
CA ALA A 25 5.42 11.25 -6.40
C ALA A 25 5.57 12.02 -7.71
N GLN A 26 5.57 11.26 -8.80
CA GLN A 26 5.46 11.74 -10.17
C GLN A 26 4.42 10.90 -10.90
N PHE A 27 3.50 11.57 -11.60
CA PHE A 27 2.54 10.89 -12.46
C PHE A 27 3.17 10.62 -13.83
N ILE A 28 3.05 9.39 -14.31
CA ILE A 28 3.48 8.93 -15.62
C ILE A 28 2.22 8.53 -16.36
N VAL A 29 1.84 9.30 -17.38
CA VAL A 29 0.70 8.95 -18.23
C VAL A 29 0.95 7.61 -18.93
N LYS A 30 -0.09 6.81 -19.15
CA LYS A 30 0.02 5.47 -19.73
C LYS A 30 0.81 5.43 -21.06
N SER A 31 0.68 6.45 -21.90
CA SER A 31 1.41 6.55 -23.18
C SER A 31 2.92 6.64 -23.02
N ASP A 32 3.38 7.15 -21.89
CA ASP A 32 4.78 7.44 -21.62
C ASP A 32 5.40 6.39 -20.67
N ALA A 33 4.61 5.40 -20.27
CA ALA A 33 5.05 4.34 -19.38
C ALA A 33 6.00 3.36 -20.08
N ASN A 34 6.97 2.84 -19.34
CA ASN A 34 7.88 1.80 -19.84
C ASN A 34 7.06 0.57 -20.29
N PRO A 35 7.29 0.03 -21.50
CA PRO A 35 6.64 -1.19 -21.99
C PRO A 35 6.74 -2.40 -21.05
N GLU A 36 7.86 -2.54 -20.34
CA GLU A 36 8.06 -3.61 -19.35
C GLU A 36 7.11 -3.45 -18.15
N LEU A 37 6.93 -2.22 -17.66
CA LEU A 37 6.00 -1.91 -16.58
C LEU A 37 4.55 -2.18 -17.01
N LEU A 38 4.19 -1.81 -18.24
CA LEU A 38 2.88 -2.08 -18.81
C LEU A 38 2.63 -3.59 -18.92
N SER A 39 3.60 -4.36 -19.43
CA SER A 39 3.52 -5.81 -19.56
C SER A 39 3.34 -6.50 -18.20
N LEU A 40 4.13 -6.10 -17.20
CA LEU A 40 4.02 -6.63 -15.84
C LEU A 40 2.65 -6.32 -15.24
N PHE A 41 2.15 -5.10 -15.39
CA PHE A 41 0.84 -4.72 -14.88
C PHE A 41 -0.30 -5.49 -15.59
N PHE A 42 -0.30 -5.58 -16.91
CA PHE A 42 -1.40 -6.24 -17.64
C PHE A 42 -1.39 -7.76 -17.49
N SER A 43 -0.25 -8.39 -17.21
CA SER A 43 -0.21 -9.82 -16.88
C SER A 43 -0.84 -10.14 -15.53
N GLY A 44 -0.69 -9.24 -14.53
CA GLY A 44 -1.32 -9.38 -13.22
C GLY A 44 -2.79 -8.94 -13.18
N TRP A 45 -3.15 -7.92 -13.97
CA TRP A 45 -4.48 -7.29 -13.94
C TRP A 45 -5.03 -7.01 -15.34
N PRO A 46 -5.29 -8.06 -16.15
CA PRO A 46 -5.69 -7.89 -17.55
C PRO A 46 -6.99 -7.10 -17.70
N ASN A 47 -7.91 -7.23 -16.73
CA ASN A 47 -9.20 -6.54 -16.69
C ASN A 47 -9.08 -5.01 -16.44
N LEU A 48 -7.94 -4.51 -15.98
CA LEU A 48 -7.74 -3.08 -15.71
C LEU A 48 -7.12 -2.33 -16.90
N THR A 49 -6.76 -3.04 -17.97
CA THR A 49 -6.03 -2.49 -19.13
C THR A 49 -6.73 -1.30 -19.78
N SER A 50 -8.05 -1.38 -19.92
CA SER A 50 -8.86 -0.36 -20.60
C SER A 50 -9.10 0.90 -19.76
N ILE A 51 -9.03 0.80 -18.44
CA ILE A 51 -9.33 1.91 -17.52
C ILE A 51 -8.06 2.58 -16.93
N LEU A 52 -6.89 1.97 -17.12
CA LEU A 52 -5.62 2.53 -16.65
C LEU A 52 -5.32 3.87 -17.35
N CYS A 53 -5.22 4.95 -16.57
CA CYS A 53 -4.82 6.27 -17.08
C CYS A 53 -3.30 6.53 -17.00
N GLY A 54 -2.59 5.87 -16.07
CA GLY A 54 -1.17 6.06 -15.85
C GLY A 54 -0.70 5.46 -14.53
N PHE A 55 0.56 5.71 -14.19
CA PHE A 55 1.22 5.20 -13.00
C PHE A 55 1.68 6.34 -12.11
N VAL A 56 1.61 6.13 -10.79
CA VAL A 56 2.25 7.03 -9.83
C VAL A 56 3.58 6.39 -9.41
N LYS A 57 4.68 7.00 -9.84
CA LYS A 57 6.03 6.59 -9.41
C LYS A 57 6.41 7.39 -8.17
N ILE A 58 6.65 6.70 -7.07
CA ILE A 58 7.05 7.32 -5.79
C ILE A 58 8.53 7.04 -5.57
N HIS A 59 9.33 8.10 -5.42
CA HIS A 59 10.70 8.01 -4.92
C HIS A 59 10.63 8.09 -3.39
N ILE A 60 10.86 6.95 -2.75
CA ILE A 60 10.71 6.78 -1.31
C ILE A 60 11.83 7.52 -0.57
N SER A 61 11.46 8.35 0.41
CA SER A 61 12.39 9.04 1.31
C SER A 61 12.46 8.38 2.69
N GLU A 62 11.35 7.88 3.21
CA GLU A 62 11.26 7.17 4.50
C GLU A 62 10.25 6.04 4.41
N ALA A 63 10.52 4.94 5.13
CA ALA A 63 9.54 3.92 5.44
C ALA A 63 9.55 3.66 6.95
N ARG A 64 8.37 3.70 7.57
CA ARG A 64 8.19 3.56 9.01
C ARG A 64 7.15 2.50 9.34
N LEU A 65 7.51 1.56 10.20
CA LEU A 65 6.56 0.64 10.82
C LEU A 65 5.72 1.40 11.85
N ILE A 66 4.41 1.23 11.78
CA ILE A 66 3.43 1.73 12.73
C ILE A 66 2.80 0.52 13.43
N VAL A 67 2.84 0.53 14.76
CA VAL A 67 2.22 -0.49 15.61
C VAL A 67 1.09 0.14 16.41
N SER A 68 0.00 -0.61 16.58
CA SER A 68 -1.14 -0.17 17.39
C SER A 68 -0.78 -0.04 18.88
N PRO A 69 -1.35 0.94 19.62
CA PRO A 69 -1.17 1.08 21.07
C PRO A 69 -1.59 -0.15 21.89
N ALA A 70 -2.36 -1.08 21.29
CA ALA A 70 -2.65 -2.38 21.89
C ALA A 70 -1.37 -3.15 22.26
N TYR A 71 -0.31 -3.04 21.46
CA TYR A 71 0.98 -3.66 21.74
C TYR A 71 1.64 -3.06 22.98
N ASP A 72 1.57 -1.74 23.16
CA ASP A 72 2.08 -1.06 24.36
C ASP A 72 1.31 -1.46 25.63
N ARG A 73 0.09 -1.98 25.46
CA ARG A 73 -0.77 -2.49 26.55
C ARG A 73 -0.65 -4.01 26.74
N GLY A 74 0.33 -4.65 26.10
CA GLY A 74 0.65 -6.06 26.30
C GLY A 74 -0.09 -7.04 25.38
N ALA A 75 -0.87 -6.57 24.40
CA ALA A 75 -1.51 -7.46 23.43
C ALA A 75 -0.46 -8.13 22.53
N THR A 76 -0.62 -9.43 22.30
CA THR A 76 0.21 -10.19 21.36
C THR A 76 -0.34 -10.09 19.93
N ALA A 77 0.49 -10.43 18.94
CA ALA A 77 0.09 -10.42 17.54
C ALA A 77 -1.02 -11.46 17.27
N GLU A 78 -0.93 -12.61 17.93
CA GLU A 78 -1.84 -13.74 17.80
C GLU A 78 -3.22 -13.42 18.41
N GLU A 79 -3.25 -12.75 19.57
CA GLU A 79 -4.49 -12.27 20.19
C GLU A 79 -5.23 -11.28 19.29
N LEU A 80 -4.51 -10.29 18.76
CA LEU A 80 -5.08 -9.29 17.86
C LEU A 80 -5.60 -9.94 16.59
N ARG A 81 -4.80 -10.81 15.96
CA ARG A 81 -5.22 -11.57 14.78
C ARG A 81 -6.50 -12.36 15.03
N GLY A 82 -6.53 -13.16 16.11
CA GLY A 82 -7.65 -14.03 16.43
C GLY A 82 -8.93 -13.26 16.78
N LYS A 83 -8.81 -12.13 17.46
CA LYS A 83 -9.94 -11.22 17.72
C LYS A 83 -10.44 -10.59 16.42
N ASN A 84 -9.57 -9.94 15.66
CA ASN A 84 -9.98 -9.12 14.52
C ASN A 84 -10.48 -9.98 13.34
N LEU A 85 -9.95 -11.18 13.12
CA LEU A 85 -10.51 -12.11 12.12
C LEU A 85 -11.93 -12.56 12.47
N ARG A 86 -12.23 -12.78 13.77
CA ARG A 86 -13.59 -13.13 14.19
C ARG A 86 -14.56 -11.98 13.95
N GLU A 87 -14.14 -10.74 14.22
CA GLU A 87 -14.95 -9.54 13.95
C GLU A 87 -15.17 -9.34 12.44
N LEU A 88 -14.12 -9.50 11.63
CA LEU A 88 -14.21 -9.34 10.18
C LEU A 88 -15.13 -10.37 9.52
N ASN A 89 -15.09 -11.63 9.97
CA ASN A 89 -15.93 -12.71 9.45
C ASN A 89 -17.39 -12.65 9.93
N ALA A 90 -17.72 -11.72 10.84
CA ALA A 90 -19.08 -11.51 11.34
C ALA A 90 -19.84 -10.40 10.60
N LEU A 91 -19.23 -9.75 9.61
CA LEU A 91 -19.83 -8.77 8.70
C LEU A 91 -20.49 -9.44 7.50
#